data_AF-A0AAD9EXH1-F1
#
_entry.id   AF-A0AAD9EXH1-F1
#
_cell.length_a   1.000
_cell.length_b   1.000
_cell.length_c   1.000
_cell.angle_alpha   90.00
_cell.angle_beta   90.00
_cell.angle_gamma   90.00
#
_symmetry.space_group_name_H-M   'P 1'
#
loop_
_entity.id
_entity.type
_entity.pdbx_description
1 polymer ?
#
loop_
_entity_poly.entity_id
_entity_poly.type
_entity_poly.pdbx_seq_one_letter_code
_entity_poly.pdbx_strand_id
1 'polypeptide(L)'
;MDAFIEKEEEIEREYRRHLSARRRRRMFCRHLCGGRRARAHYCIINATVPVLQRFFANEDTRPDFRLGREASQQLLVALKTERHHGWPL
;
A
#
# COMPACT_ATOMS: atom_id res chain seq x y z
N MET A 1 33.89 -7.04 16.26
CA MET A 1 33.91 -5.86 15.37
C MET A 1 32.92 -6.04 14.22
N ASP A 2 32.74 -7.27 13.74
CA ASP A 2 31.91 -7.61 12.57
C ASP A 2 30.40 -7.34 12.77
N ALA A 3 29.84 -7.67 13.94
CA ALA A 3 28.41 -7.48 14.20
C ALA A 3 27.95 -5.99 14.21
N PHE A 4 28.86 -5.04 14.45
CA PHE A 4 28.55 -3.62 14.40
C PHE A 4 28.51 -3.12 12.96
N ILE A 5 29.47 -3.56 12.13
CA ILE A 5 29.56 -3.25 10.70
C ILE A 5 28.36 -3.85 9.96
N GLU A 6 28.01 -5.11 10.23
CA GLU A 6 26.83 -5.76 9.63
C GLU A 6 25.52 -5.00 9.94
N LYS A 7 25.39 -4.48 11.16
CA LYS A 7 24.22 -3.70 11.58
C LYS A 7 24.16 -2.35 10.88
N GLU A 8 25.29 -1.69 10.69
CA GLU A 8 25.38 -0.43 9.96
C GLU A 8 25.04 -0.61 8.48
N GLU A 9 25.54 -1.67 7.84
CA GLU A 9 25.17 -2.03 6.47
C GLU A 9 23.70 -2.40 6.32
N GLU A 10 23.11 -3.05 7.32
CA GLU A 10 21.68 -3.37 7.34
C GLU A 10 20.82 -2.10 7.42
N ILE A 11 21.18 -1.16 8.29
CA ILE A 11 20.54 0.16 8.38
C ILE A 11 20.64 0.91 7.05
N GLU A 12 21.80 0.89 6.40
CA GLU A 12 21.99 1.55 5.11
C GLU A 12 21.18 0.86 3.98
N ARG A 13 21.11 -0.47 3.98
CA ARG A 13 20.26 -1.25 3.06
C ARG A 13 18.78 -0.90 3.28
N GLU A 14 18.34 -0.83 4.52
CA GLU A 14 16.98 -0.46 4.89
C GLU A 14 16.66 0.99 4.48
N TYR A 15 17.58 1.92 4.71
CA TYR A 15 17.46 3.31 4.27
C TYR A 15 17.34 3.42 2.75
N ARG A 16 18.15 2.69 1.98
CA ARG A 16 18.05 2.63 0.51
C ARG A 16 16.71 2.05 0.03
N ARG A 17 16.22 1.00 0.71
CA ARG A 17 14.88 0.43 0.44
C ARG A 17 13.79 1.46 0.71
N HIS A 18 13.86 2.18 1.83
CA HIS A 18 12.91 3.23 2.18
C HIS A 18 12.90 4.38 1.17
N LEU A 19 14.08 4.87 0.76
CA LEU A 19 14.17 5.92 -0.25
C LEU A 19 13.60 5.48 -1.61
N SER A 20 13.91 4.25 -2.02
CA SER A 20 13.40 3.66 -3.27
C SER A 20 11.89 3.49 -3.23
N ALA A 21 11.34 2.99 -2.12
CA ALA A 21 9.90 2.90 -1.89
C ALA A 21 9.22 4.27 -1.94
N ARG A 22 9.78 5.29 -1.27
CA ARG A 22 9.26 6.65 -1.27
C ARG A 22 9.23 7.27 -2.66
N ARG A 23 10.28 7.07 -3.46
CA ARG A 23 10.34 7.51 -4.86
C ARG A 23 9.24 6.86 -5.70
N ARG A 24 9.06 5.54 -5.60
CA ARG A 24 8.00 4.81 -6.30
C ARG A 24 6.61 5.33 -5.92
N ARG A 25 6.33 5.49 -4.61
CA ARG A 25 5.03 5.98 -4.13
C ARG A 25 4.70 7.39 -4.62
N ARG A 26 5.67 8.31 -4.64
CA ARG A 26 5.50 9.66 -5.22
C ARG A 26 5.19 9.61 -6.71
N MET A 27 5.86 8.72 -7.45
CA MET A 27 5.57 8.50 -8.87
C MET A 27 4.15 7.98 -9.09
N PHE A 28 3.72 6.99 -8.30
CA PHE A 28 2.33 6.51 -8.31
C PHE A 28 1.31 7.60 -7.98
N CYS A 29 1.52 8.38 -6.91
CA CYS A 29 0.65 9.50 -6.56
C CYS A 29 0.51 10.49 -7.73
N ARG A 30 1.62 10.90 -8.34
CA ARG A 30 1.60 11.79 -9.50
C ARG A 30 0.85 11.19 -10.70
N HIS A 31 0.99 9.89 -10.92
CA HIS A 31 0.35 9.18 -12.02
C HIS A 31 -1.15 8.98 -11.82
N LEU A 32 -1.57 8.65 -10.59
CA LEU A 32 -2.93 8.25 -10.27
C LEU A 32 -3.81 9.44 -9.85
N CYS A 33 -3.21 10.55 -9.40
CA CYS A 33 -3.93 11.77 -9.01
C CYS A 33 -3.81 12.90 -10.04
N GLY A 34 -2.89 12.79 -11.01
CA GLY A 34 -2.66 13.79 -12.06
C GLY A 34 -3.53 13.55 -13.28
N GLY A 35 -4.76 14.07 -13.26
CA GLY A 35 -5.63 14.10 -14.43
C GLY A 35 -5.06 15.04 -15.50
N ARG A 36 -4.72 14.51 -16.69
CA ARG A 36 -4.74 15.29 -17.95
C ARG A 36 -4.52 14.54 -19.27
N ARG A 37 -4.40 13.20 -19.30
CA ARG A 37 -4.34 12.46 -20.58
C ARG A 37 -5.07 11.14 -20.46
N ALA A 38 -6.24 11.05 -21.11
CA ALA A 38 -6.91 9.83 -21.60
C ALA A 38 -6.64 8.54 -20.81
N ARG A 39 -6.71 8.60 -19.47
CA ARG A 39 -6.64 7.40 -18.64
C ARG A 39 -8.06 6.92 -18.42
N ALA A 40 -8.28 5.62 -18.57
CA ALA A 40 -9.56 5.00 -18.30
C ALA A 40 -10.10 5.50 -16.95
N HIS A 41 -11.41 5.72 -16.86
CA HIS A 41 -12.08 6.31 -15.69
C HIS A 41 -11.69 5.64 -14.34
N TYR A 42 -11.24 4.38 -14.38
CA TYR A 42 -10.80 3.60 -13.21
C TYR A 42 -9.36 3.86 -12.75
N CYS A 43 -8.55 4.63 -13.49
CA CYS A 43 -7.14 4.88 -13.16
C CYS A 43 -6.93 6.09 -12.25
N ILE A 44 -8.00 6.84 -11.93
CA ILE A 44 -7.93 8.01 -11.07
C ILE A 44 -8.25 7.57 -9.65
N ILE A 45 -7.28 7.69 -8.76
CA ILE A 45 -7.46 7.37 -7.35
C ILE A 45 -7.66 8.66 -6.57
N ASN A 46 -8.69 8.67 -5.71
CA ASN A 46 -8.90 9.77 -4.79
C ASN A 46 -7.83 9.77 -3.69
N ALA A 47 -6.81 10.62 -3.83
CA ALA A 47 -5.75 10.77 -2.83
C ALA A 47 -6.20 11.42 -1.51
N THR A 48 -7.44 11.90 -1.39
CA THR A 48 -7.94 12.47 -0.13
C THR A 48 -8.36 11.40 0.89
N VAL A 49 -8.45 10.13 0.48
CA VAL A 49 -8.75 9.03 1.41
C VAL A 49 -7.62 8.91 2.45
N PRO A 50 -7.90 8.93 3.77
CA PRO A 50 -6.88 8.99 4.82
C PRO A 50 -5.81 7.90 4.74
N VAL A 51 -6.20 6.67 4.41
CA VAL A 51 -5.25 5.55 4.29
C VAL A 51 -4.27 5.75 3.12
N LEU A 52 -4.72 6.41 2.04
CA LEU A 52 -3.88 6.72 0.90
C LEU A 52 -2.94 7.90 1.19
N GLN A 53 -3.39 8.90 1.96
CA GLN A 53 -2.53 9.98 2.42
C GLN A 53 -1.36 9.42 3.25
N ARG A 54 -1.65 8.55 4.23
CA ARG A 54 -0.63 7.86 5.03
C ARG A 54 0.30 7.00 4.17
N PHE A 55 -0.26 6.24 3.24
CA PHE A 55 0.53 5.44 2.30
C PHE A 55 1.50 6.31 1.49
N PHE A 56 1.04 7.41 0.90
CA PHE A 56 1.91 8.30 0.11
C PHE A 56 2.90 9.11 0.97
N ALA A 57 2.57 9.37 2.23
CA ALA A 57 3.46 9.96 3.23
C ALA A 57 4.53 9.00 3.76
N ASN A 58 4.47 7.72 3.38
CA ASN A 58 5.34 6.66 3.88
C ASN A 58 5.15 6.36 5.38
N GLU A 59 3.93 6.56 5.86
CA GLU A 59 3.50 6.20 7.22
C GLU A 59 3.02 4.74 7.28
N ASP A 60 2.89 4.22 8.50
CA ASP A 60 2.39 2.87 8.75
C ASP A 60 0.86 2.82 8.56
N THR A 61 0.41 2.08 7.55
CA THR A 61 -1.01 1.88 7.27
C THR A 61 -1.56 0.58 7.86
N ARG A 62 -0.71 -0.28 8.44
CA ARG A 62 -1.16 -1.57 9.00
C ARG A 62 -2.30 -1.43 10.01
N PRO A 63 -2.32 -0.40 10.89
CA PRO A 63 -3.43 -0.22 11.83
C PRO A 63 -4.80 -0.08 11.15
N ASP A 64 -4.84 0.55 9.97
CA ASP A 64 -6.08 0.80 9.22
C ASP A 64 -6.70 -0.47 8.62
N PHE A 65 -5.88 -1.51 8.45
CA PHE A 65 -6.28 -2.79 7.87
C PHE A 65 -6.39 -3.90 8.91
N ARG A 66 -6.23 -3.60 10.20
CA ARG A 66 -6.40 -4.58 11.26
C ARG A 66 -7.87 -4.94 11.39
N LEU A 67 -8.21 -6.11 10.87
CA LEU A 67 -9.51 -6.72 11.06
C LEU A 67 -9.54 -7.45 12.40
N GLY A 68 -10.59 -7.21 13.18
CA GLY A 68 -10.90 -8.04 14.32
C GLY A 68 -11.23 -9.47 13.88
N ARG A 69 -11.06 -10.44 14.78
CA ARG A 69 -11.35 -11.86 14.49
C ARG A 69 -12.77 -12.05 13.96
N GLU A 70 -13.75 -11.38 14.58
CA GLU A 70 -15.14 -11.44 14.16
C GLU A 70 -15.36 -10.86 12.76
N ALA A 71 -14.82 -9.66 12.48
CA ALA A 71 -14.88 -9.05 11.16
C ALA A 71 -14.24 -9.93 10.07
N SER A 72 -13.13 -10.61 10.39
CA SER A 72 -12.48 -11.55 9.47
C SER A 72 -13.36 -12.77 9.16
N GLN A 73 -14.09 -13.29 10.15
CA GLN A 73 -14.99 -14.41 9.97
C GLN A 73 -16.20 -14.01 9.12
N GLN A 74 -16.78 -12.83 9.35
CA GLN A 74 -17.88 -12.31 8.56
C GLN A 74 -17.47 -12.09 7.10
N LEU A 75 -16.28 -11.53 6.85
CA LEU A 75 -15.74 -11.38 5.50
C LEU A 75 -15.53 -12.72 4.79
N LEU A 76 -15.00 -13.74 5.49
CA LEU A 76 -14.85 -15.08 4.91
C LEU A 76 -16.19 -15.73 4.56
N VAL A 77 -17.24 -15.49 5.35
CA VAL A 77 -18.60 -15.93 5.01
C VAL A 77 -19.11 -15.19 3.78
N ALA A 78 -18.97 -13.86 3.74
CA ALA A 78 -19.40 -13.02 2.62
C ALA A 78 -18.71 -13.41 1.29
N LEU A 79 -17.39 -13.63 1.33
CA LEU A 79 -16.60 -14.07 0.16
C LEU A 79 -17.01 -15.45 -0.36
N LYS A 80 -17.46 -16.36 0.51
CA LYS A 80 -17.97 -17.68 0.10
C LYS A 80 -19.32 -17.58 -0.61
N THR A 81 -20.17 -16.65 -0.19
CA THR A 81 -21.46 -16.37 -0.82
C THR A 81 -21.32 -15.63 -2.15
N GLU A 82 -20.43 -14.64 -2.23
CA GLU A 82 -20.15 -13.93 -3.48
C GLU A 82 -19.12 -14.72 -4.29
N ARG A 83 -19.50 -15.87 -4.84
CA ARG A 83 -18.57 -16.67 -5.67
C ARG A 83 -18.28 -16.03 -7.04
N HIS A 84 -19.02 -14.99 -7.43
CA HIS A 84 -19.00 -14.34 -8.75
C HIS A 84 -18.66 -12.85 -8.64
N HIS A 85 -17.52 -12.53 -8.04
CA HIS A 85 -17.01 -11.17 -7.91
C HIS A 85 -16.25 -10.71 -9.17
N GLY A 86 -16.23 -11.52 -10.24
CA GLY A 86 -15.60 -11.20 -11.52
C GLY A 86 -14.06 -11.33 -11.52
N TRP A 87 -13.47 -11.76 -10.41
CA TRP A 87 -12.04 -12.05 -10.33
C TRP A 87 -11.80 -13.51 -10.74
N PRO A 88 -10.88 -13.78 -11.69
CA PRO A 88 -10.50 -15.14 -11.99
C PRO A 88 -9.83 -15.77 -10.76
N LEU A 89 -10.28 -16.96 -10.38
CA LEU A 89 -9.66 -17.81 -9.35
C LEU A 89 -8.30 -18.34 -9.83
#